data_AF-A0A7G9FEV2-F1
#
_entry.id   AF-A0A7G9FEV2-F1
#
_cell.length_a   1.000
_cell.length_b   1.000
_cell.length_c   1.000
_cell.angle_alpha   90.00
_cell.angle_beta   90.00
_cell.angle_gamma   90.00
#
_symmetry.space_group_name_H-M   'P 1'
#
loop_
_entity.id
_entity.type
_entity.pdbx_description
1 polymer ?
#
loop_
_entity_poly.entity_id
_entity_poly.type
_entity_poly.pdbx_seq_one_letter_code
_entity_poly.pdbx_strand_id
1 'polypeptide(L)'
;MKISSVNSSLLNGTETMQKVREAGEGASFSDLVKRIRSSENFKGGGSVSSANVIQDGRLNGDFASGFANTFTSESDKKALPVGAAANGAGVHAKSATIDRTSKLYEKSLELESYIVKIMVSSMRSTVTKTSLFGGDSFASQMYEDMMYDEYATQLTKNAGFGLADQVYLQLNVQA
;
A
#
# COMPACT_ATOMS: atom_id res chain seq x y z
N MET A 1 32.28 72.28 9.46
CA MET A 1 32.36 71.30 8.36
C MET A 1 31.86 69.95 8.88
N LYS A 2 30.92 69.32 8.17
CA LYS A 2 30.47 67.94 8.37
C LYS A 2 31.55 66.97 7.90
N ILE A 3 31.77 65.84 8.60
CA ILE A 3 31.94 64.51 8.00
C ILE A 3 31.28 63.48 8.95
N SER A 4 30.58 62.51 8.37
CA SER A 4 29.67 61.53 8.98
C SER A 4 30.24 60.10 8.89
N SER A 5 29.72 59.18 9.74
CA SER A 5 29.71 57.70 9.61
C SER A 5 31.04 57.00 10.00
N VAL A 6 31.10 55.82 10.65
CA VAL A 6 30.47 54.53 10.28
C VAL A 6 30.36 53.52 11.45
N ASN A 7 29.15 52.96 11.61
CA ASN A 7 28.69 51.63 12.09
C ASN A 7 29.33 50.87 13.27
N SER A 8 28.54 50.74 14.34
CA SER A 8 28.60 49.67 15.36
C SER A 8 27.51 48.58 15.14
N SER A 9 27.09 48.33 13.90
CA SER A 9 25.90 47.50 13.59
C SER A 9 26.17 46.10 12.99
N LEU A 10 27.41 45.63 12.92
CA LEU A 10 27.73 44.40 12.17
C LEU A 10 27.93 43.12 13.00
N LEU A 11 27.78 43.15 14.32
CA LEU A 11 28.05 41.97 15.16
C LEU A 11 26.82 41.14 15.58
N ASN A 12 25.58 41.61 15.33
CA ASN A 12 24.35 40.89 15.70
C ASN A 12 23.69 40.11 14.55
N GLY A 13 24.21 40.20 13.32
CA GLY A 13 23.56 39.64 12.12
C GLY A 13 23.84 38.16 11.85
N THR A 14 24.97 37.62 12.33
CA THR A 14 25.40 36.24 12.03
C THR A 14 24.95 35.22 13.07
N GLU A 15 24.84 35.59 14.35
CA GLU A 15 24.34 34.69 15.40
C GLU A 15 22.83 34.44 15.30
N THR A 16 22.07 35.43 14.79
CA THR A 16 20.61 35.33 14.65
C THR A 16 20.19 34.49 13.44
N MET A 17 20.97 34.52 12.34
CA MET A 17 20.70 33.72 11.14
C MET A 17 21.00 32.22 11.35
N GLN A 18 22.02 31.88 12.15
CA GLN A 18 22.31 30.50 12.53
C GLN A 18 21.22 29.91 13.45
N LYS A 19 20.75 30.68 14.45
CA LYS A 19 19.64 30.29 15.33
C LYS A 19 18.30 30.14 14.59
N VAL A 20 18.02 30.98 13.59
CA VAL A 20 16.80 30.88 12.78
C VAL A 20 16.83 29.66 11.86
N ARG A 21 18.00 29.28 11.35
CA ARG A 21 18.16 28.05 10.54
C ARG A 21 18.02 26.78 11.37
N GLU A 22 18.55 26.75 12.59
CA GLU A 22 18.42 25.62 13.53
C GLU A 22 17.02 25.54 14.16
N ALA A 23 16.33 26.67 14.36
CA ALA A 23 14.95 26.69 14.85
C ALA A 23 13.91 26.35 13.78
N GLY A 24 14.20 26.62 12.49
CA GLY A 24 13.27 26.39 11.38
C GLY A 24 12.97 24.91 11.10
N GLU A 25 13.96 24.02 11.24
CA GLU A 25 13.78 22.59 10.98
C GLU A 25 13.11 21.85 12.16
N GLY A 26 13.47 22.21 13.41
CA GLY A 26 12.84 21.67 14.61
C GLY A 26 11.36 22.09 14.77
N ALA A 27 11.03 23.34 14.40
CA ALA A 27 9.67 23.83 14.38
C ALA A 27 8.80 23.08 13.37
N SER A 28 9.31 22.82 12.17
CA SER A 28 8.57 22.11 11.11
C SER A 28 8.14 20.71 11.53
N PHE A 29 9.00 19.95 12.21
CA PHE A 29 8.63 18.62 12.69
C PHE A 29 7.69 18.68 13.90
N SER A 30 7.95 19.57 14.86
CA SER A 30 7.07 19.75 16.03
C SER A 30 5.66 20.15 15.60
N ASP A 31 5.56 21.00 14.59
CA ASP A 31 4.29 21.51 14.09
C ASP A 31 3.58 20.48 13.22
N LEU A 32 4.32 19.65 12.48
CA LEU A 32 3.76 18.46 11.82
C LEU A 32 3.18 17.49 12.86
N VAL A 33 3.93 17.17 13.91
CA VAL A 33 3.50 16.27 14.99
C VAL A 33 2.29 16.83 15.73
N LYS A 34 2.28 18.14 16.03
CA LYS A 34 1.11 18.81 16.61
C LYS A 34 -0.09 18.75 15.68
N ARG A 35 0.09 18.98 14.38
CA ARG A 35 -0.98 18.95 13.39
C ARG A 35 -1.56 17.55 13.20
N ILE A 36 -0.73 16.50 13.25
CA ILE A 36 -1.19 15.10 13.26
C ILE A 36 -2.01 14.84 14.52
N ARG A 37 -1.49 15.24 15.70
CA ARG A 37 -2.16 15.05 16.99
C ARG A 37 -3.45 15.87 17.14
N SER A 38 -3.53 17.04 16.51
CA SER A 38 -4.69 17.94 16.58
C SER A 38 -5.72 17.73 15.47
N SER A 39 -5.44 16.88 14.49
CA SER A 39 -6.42 16.55 13.44
C SER A 39 -7.63 15.86 14.07
N GLU A 40 -8.85 16.29 13.75
CA GLU A 40 -10.09 15.76 14.36
C GLU A 40 -10.34 14.26 14.07
N ASN A 41 -9.62 13.69 13.10
CA ASN A 41 -9.58 12.24 12.84
C ASN A 41 -8.68 11.47 13.84
N PHE A 42 -7.90 12.16 14.66
CA PHE A 42 -7.09 11.58 15.73
C PHE A 42 -7.86 11.58 17.06
N LYS A 43 -9.00 10.87 17.10
CA LYS A 43 -9.65 10.54 18.38
C LYS A 43 -8.93 9.36 19.01
N GLY A 44 -7.86 9.62 19.77
CA GLY A 44 -7.28 8.59 20.63
C GLY A 44 -5.92 8.92 21.22
N GLY A 45 -5.88 9.44 22.45
CA GLY A 45 -4.72 9.35 23.34
C GLY A 45 -4.53 7.95 23.94
N GLY A 46 -4.81 6.90 23.17
CA GLY A 46 -4.39 5.56 23.49
C GLY A 46 -3.00 5.34 22.91
N SER A 47 -2.11 4.72 23.69
CA SER A 47 -0.97 4.00 23.11
C SER A 47 -1.51 3.23 21.90
N VAL A 48 -1.06 3.54 20.69
CA VAL A 48 -1.37 2.72 19.53
C VAL A 48 -0.73 1.37 19.80
N SER A 49 -1.48 0.47 20.43
CA SER A 49 -1.06 -0.92 20.59
C SER A 49 -0.73 -1.41 19.18
N SER A 50 0.37 -2.12 19.02
CA SER A 50 0.81 -2.66 17.73
C SER A 50 -0.31 -3.45 17.02
N ALA A 51 -1.25 -4.00 17.80
CA ALA A 51 -2.48 -4.64 17.33
C ALA A 51 -3.44 -3.72 16.55
N ASN A 52 -3.43 -2.41 16.77
CA ASN A 52 -4.27 -1.45 16.02
C ASN A 52 -3.54 -0.86 14.80
N VAL A 53 -2.22 -1.00 14.74
CA VAL A 53 -1.38 -0.54 13.62
C VAL A 53 -1.33 -1.59 12.51
N ILE A 54 -1.50 -2.86 12.87
CA ILE A 54 -1.45 -3.99 11.95
C ILE A 54 -2.86 -4.55 11.81
N GLN A 55 -3.44 -4.42 10.62
CA GLN A 55 -4.73 -5.03 10.31
C GLN A 55 -4.68 -6.53 10.60
N ASP A 56 -5.75 -7.07 11.20
CA ASP A 56 -5.83 -8.48 11.58
C ASP A 56 -5.44 -9.40 10.41
N GLY A 57 -4.38 -10.18 10.62
CA GLY A 57 -3.86 -11.14 9.65
C GLY A 57 -2.75 -10.64 8.73
N ARG A 58 -2.27 -9.40 8.90
CA ARG A 58 -1.09 -8.88 8.18
C ARG A 58 0.19 -9.12 8.96
N LEU A 59 1.29 -9.40 8.26
CA LEU A 59 2.61 -9.57 8.87
C LEU A 59 3.30 -8.22 9.03
N ASN A 60 4.21 -8.13 10.01
CA ASN A 60 5.10 -6.98 10.15
C ASN A 60 5.95 -6.87 8.88
N GLY A 61 5.94 -5.70 8.22
CA GLY A 61 6.66 -5.48 6.97
C GLY A 61 5.94 -6.00 5.72
N ASP A 62 4.66 -6.35 5.82
CA ASP A 62 3.83 -6.56 4.64
C ASP A 62 3.52 -5.20 3.97
N PHE A 63 4.15 -4.93 2.84
CA PHE A 63 4.05 -3.65 2.15
C PHE A 63 2.90 -3.58 1.16
N ALA A 64 2.43 -4.74 0.68
CA ALA A 64 1.41 -4.85 -0.35
C ALA A 64 0.14 -4.08 0.04
N SER A 65 -0.51 -3.39 -0.88
CA SER A 65 -1.79 -2.77 -0.61
C SER A 65 -2.82 -3.87 -0.34
N GLY A 66 -3.16 -4.15 0.92
CA GLY A 66 -4.02 -5.28 1.28
C GLY A 66 -5.40 -5.29 0.59
N PHE A 67 -6.16 -6.36 0.83
CA PHE A 67 -7.48 -6.56 0.21
C PHE A 67 -8.66 -6.24 1.13
N ALA A 68 -8.39 -5.91 2.39
CA ALA A 68 -9.41 -5.49 3.35
C ALA A 68 -10.16 -4.25 2.83
N ASN A 69 -11.49 -4.26 2.92
CA ASN A 69 -12.39 -3.19 2.48
C ASN A 69 -12.32 -2.86 0.97
N THR A 70 -11.80 -3.77 0.14
CA THR A 70 -11.86 -3.60 -1.33
C THR A 70 -13.29 -3.62 -1.86
N PHE A 71 -14.16 -4.41 -1.22
CA PHE A 71 -15.59 -4.52 -1.55
C PHE A 71 -16.40 -4.15 -0.32
N THR A 72 -17.18 -3.08 -0.42
CA THR A 72 -18.00 -2.54 0.69
C THR A 72 -19.42 -2.21 0.25
N SER A 73 -19.73 -2.31 -1.05
CA SER A 73 -21.04 -1.95 -1.58
C SER A 73 -22.01 -3.13 -1.46
N GLU A 74 -23.30 -2.86 -1.26
CA GLU A 74 -24.34 -3.90 -1.25
C GLU A 74 -24.44 -4.67 -2.58
N SER A 75 -24.03 -4.05 -3.70
CA SER A 75 -23.91 -4.72 -4.99
C SER A 75 -22.86 -5.84 -5.01
N ASP A 76 -21.83 -5.73 -4.16
CA ASP A 76 -20.71 -6.67 -4.14
C ASP A 76 -21.07 -8.00 -3.45
N LYS A 77 -22.13 -7.99 -2.62
CA LYS A 77 -22.66 -9.19 -1.96
C LYS A 77 -23.34 -10.16 -2.91
N LYS A 78 -23.74 -9.68 -4.10
CA LYS A 78 -24.42 -10.46 -5.12
C LYS A 78 -23.72 -10.37 -6.47
N ALA A 79 -22.39 -10.44 -6.45
CA ALA A 79 -21.61 -10.40 -7.67
C ALA A 79 -21.76 -11.71 -8.46
N LEU A 80 -21.78 -11.58 -9.78
CA LEU A 80 -21.63 -12.72 -10.68
C LEU A 80 -20.14 -13.10 -10.78
N PRO A 81 -19.82 -14.39 -10.98
CA PRO A 81 -18.45 -14.80 -11.24
C PRO A 81 -17.92 -14.13 -12.50
N VAL A 82 -16.64 -13.75 -12.48
CA VAL A 82 -15.93 -13.17 -13.63
C VAL A 82 -14.76 -14.05 -14.05
N GLY A 83 -14.15 -13.74 -15.20
CA GLY A 83 -12.90 -14.36 -15.64
C GLY A 83 -12.98 -15.89 -15.74
N ALA A 84 -11.99 -16.58 -15.17
CA ALA A 84 -11.90 -18.03 -15.18
C ALA A 84 -13.09 -18.71 -14.49
N ALA A 85 -13.68 -18.13 -13.45
CA ALA A 85 -14.88 -18.68 -12.81
C ALA A 85 -16.10 -18.64 -13.72
N ALA A 86 -16.27 -17.54 -14.47
CA ALA A 86 -17.36 -17.43 -15.44
C ALA A 86 -17.22 -18.43 -16.59
N ASN A 87 -15.99 -18.65 -17.07
CA ASN A 87 -15.72 -19.52 -18.21
C ASN A 87 -15.62 -21.01 -17.83
N GLY A 88 -15.28 -21.33 -16.58
CA GLY A 88 -15.13 -22.69 -16.08
C GLY A 88 -16.42 -23.32 -15.54
N ALA A 89 -17.46 -22.52 -15.30
CA ALA A 89 -18.78 -23.01 -14.96
C ALA A 89 -19.36 -23.75 -16.18
N GLY A 90 -19.48 -25.08 -16.10
CA GLY A 90 -20.15 -25.87 -17.14
C GLY A 90 -21.52 -25.28 -17.47
N VAL A 91 -22.01 -25.44 -18.70
CA VAL A 91 -23.25 -24.84 -19.24
C VAL A 91 -24.51 -25.08 -18.36
N HIS A 92 -24.42 -25.98 -17.38
CA HIS A 92 -25.48 -26.34 -16.42
C HIS A 92 -25.23 -25.91 -14.97
N ALA A 93 -24.12 -25.24 -14.67
CA ALA A 93 -23.86 -24.71 -13.34
C ALA A 93 -24.77 -23.50 -13.09
N LYS A 94 -25.69 -23.66 -12.15
CA LYS A 94 -26.55 -22.58 -11.63
C LYS A 94 -25.65 -21.38 -11.31
N SER A 95 -25.98 -20.21 -11.86
CA SER A 95 -25.20 -18.97 -11.65
C SER A 95 -24.99 -18.76 -10.15
N ALA A 96 -23.78 -19.08 -9.68
CA ALA A 96 -23.48 -19.07 -8.27
C ALA A 96 -23.17 -17.63 -7.86
N THR A 97 -23.94 -17.12 -6.92
CA THR A 97 -23.77 -15.78 -6.39
C THR A 97 -22.56 -15.73 -5.47
N ILE A 98 -21.68 -14.74 -5.68
CA ILE A 98 -20.48 -14.54 -4.87
C ILE A 98 -20.71 -13.35 -3.94
N ASP A 99 -20.45 -13.57 -2.65
CA ASP A 99 -20.36 -12.49 -1.68
C ASP A 99 -18.91 -12.01 -1.55
N ARG A 100 -18.59 -10.92 -2.24
CA ARG A 100 -17.24 -10.34 -2.24
C ARG A 100 -16.89 -9.61 -0.95
N THR A 101 -17.88 -9.32 -0.11
CA THR A 101 -17.66 -8.65 1.19
C THR A 101 -17.26 -9.65 2.29
N SER A 102 -17.39 -10.94 2.01
CA SER A 102 -17.07 -12.00 2.95
C SER A 102 -15.56 -12.13 3.20
N LYS A 103 -15.20 -12.55 4.42
CA LYS A 103 -13.79 -12.85 4.77
C LYS A 103 -13.22 -13.98 3.93
N LEU A 104 -14.07 -14.94 3.54
CA LEU A 104 -13.69 -16.03 2.65
C LEU A 104 -13.24 -15.51 1.28
N TYR A 105 -13.97 -14.53 0.73
CA TYR A 105 -13.59 -13.92 -0.54
C TYR A 105 -12.30 -13.12 -0.43
N GLU A 106 -12.14 -12.32 0.64
CA GLU A 106 -10.89 -11.61 0.92
C GLU A 106 -9.69 -12.57 0.94
N LYS A 107 -9.81 -13.72 1.60
CA LYS A 107 -8.75 -14.75 1.63
C LYS A 107 -8.55 -15.47 0.30
N SER A 108 -9.61 -15.68 -0.47
CA SER A 108 -9.52 -16.21 -1.83
C SER A 108 -8.77 -15.26 -2.76
N LEU A 109 -8.93 -13.96 -2.54
CA LEU A 109 -8.30 -12.90 -3.33
C LEU A 109 -6.83 -12.68 -2.92
N GLU A 110 -6.50 -12.81 -1.63
CA GLU A 110 -5.10 -12.92 -1.18
C GLU A 110 -4.37 -14.09 -1.86
N LEU A 111 -5.02 -15.25 -1.99
CA LEU A 111 -4.46 -16.40 -2.68
C LEU A 111 -4.26 -16.16 -4.18
N GLU A 112 -5.23 -15.53 -4.85
CA GLU A 112 -5.07 -15.11 -6.25
C GLU A 112 -3.84 -14.19 -6.41
N SER A 113 -3.65 -13.23 -5.51
CA SER A 113 -2.49 -12.33 -5.54
C SER A 113 -1.16 -13.05 -5.43
N TYR A 114 -1.09 -14.13 -4.65
CA TYR A 114 0.13 -14.93 -4.57
C TYR A 114 0.43 -15.65 -5.89
N ILE A 115 -0.60 -16.19 -6.54
CA ILE A 115 -0.48 -16.83 -7.85
C ILE A 115 -0.05 -15.81 -8.91
N VAL A 116 -0.67 -14.63 -8.92
CA VAL A 116 -0.31 -13.54 -9.83
C VAL A 116 1.13 -13.07 -9.57
N LYS A 117 1.57 -12.99 -8.31
CA LYS A 117 2.97 -12.70 -7.98
C LYS A 117 3.93 -13.71 -8.57
N ILE A 118 3.63 -15.01 -8.49
CA ILE A 118 4.45 -16.06 -9.12
C ILE A 118 4.51 -15.84 -10.64
N MET A 119 3.37 -15.54 -11.27
CA MET A 119 3.30 -15.30 -12.72
C MET A 119 4.12 -14.06 -13.14
N VAL A 120 3.93 -12.93 -12.47
CA VAL A 120 4.65 -11.67 -12.72
C VAL A 120 6.15 -11.85 -12.46
N SER A 121 6.53 -12.57 -11.40
CA SER A 121 7.92 -12.89 -11.10
C SER A 121 8.55 -13.76 -12.19
N SER A 122 7.79 -14.72 -12.72
CA SER A 122 8.24 -15.56 -13.84
C SER A 122 8.42 -14.71 -15.11
N MET A 123 7.51 -13.76 -15.38
CA MET A 123 7.66 -12.82 -16.49
C MET A 123 8.91 -11.94 -16.32
N ARG A 124 9.14 -11.40 -15.12
CA ARG A 124 10.35 -10.63 -14.79
C ARG A 124 11.63 -11.43 -15.04
N SER A 125 11.64 -12.71 -14.68
CA SER A 125 12.82 -13.58 -14.88
C SER A 125 13.20 -13.75 -16.36
N THR A 126 12.27 -13.53 -17.28
CA THR A 126 12.50 -13.60 -18.73
C THR A 126 13.09 -12.30 -19.29
N VAL A 127 12.99 -11.17 -18.57
CA VAL A 127 13.58 -9.90 -18.97
C VAL A 127 15.10 -10.00 -18.79
N THR A 128 15.83 -10.08 -19.89
CA THR A 128 17.30 -10.08 -19.88
C THR A 128 17.81 -8.81 -19.21
N LYS A 129 18.43 -8.95 -18.03
CA LYS A 129 19.13 -7.84 -17.36
C LYS A 129 20.39 -7.52 -18.15
N THR A 130 20.25 -6.81 -19.27
CA THR A 130 21.40 -6.24 -19.96
C THR A 130 22.10 -5.29 -19.00
N SER A 131 23.42 -5.44 -18.88
CA SER A 131 24.33 -4.72 -17.97
C SER A 131 24.32 -3.18 -18.09
N LEU A 132 23.37 -2.60 -18.84
CA LEU A 132 23.14 -1.18 -19.05
C LEU A 132 22.58 -0.46 -17.82
N PHE A 133 21.86 -1.15 -16.92
CA PHE A 133 21.20 -0.51 -15.77
C PHE A 133 22.00 -0.50 -14.46
N GLY A 134 23.31 -0.79 -14.52
CA GLY A 134 24.22 -0.53 -13.39
C GLY A 134 23.89 -1.30 -12.12
N GLY A 135 24.41 -2.53 -12.01
CA GLY A 135 24.58 -3.25 -10.75
C GLY A 135 23.30 -3.77 -10.10
N ASP A 136 23.25 -5.08 -9.89
CA ASP A 136 22.34 -5.78 -8.98
C ASP A 136 22.61 -5.35 -7.52
N SER A 137 22.41 -4.08 -7.20
CA SER A 137 22.52 -3.57 -5.84
C SER A 137 21.40 -4.17 -5.00
N PHE A 138 21.72 -4.60 -3.78
CA PHE A 138 20.75 -5.12 -2.81
C PHE A 138 19.55 -4.17 -2.64
N ALA A 139 19.80 -2.86 -2.62
CA ALA A 139 18.74 -1.86 -2.52
C ALA A 139 17.81 -1.83 -3.76
N SER A 140 18.37 -2.03 -4.95
CA SER A 140 17.60 -2.09 -6.20
C SER A 140 16.71 -3.33 -6.21
N GLN A 141 17.25 -4.50 -5.83
CA GLN A 141 16.47 -5.74 -5.77
C GLN A 141 15.32 -5.64 -4.76
N MET A 142 15.56 -5.06 -3.59
CA MET A 142 14.52 -4.87 -2.58
C MET A 142 13.40 -3.94 -3.08
N TYR A 143 13.76 -2.83 -3.72
CA TYR A 143 12.78 -1.91 -4.30
C TYR A 143 11.94 -2.58 -5.39
N GLU A 144 12.60 -3.29 -6.31
CA GLU A 144 11.93 -4.04 -7.37
C GLU A 144 10.98 -5.09 -6.79
N ASP A 145 11.42 -5.86 -5.79
CA ASP A 145 10.57 -6.87 -5.16
C ASP A 145 9.33 -6.25 -4.51
N MET A 146 9.49 -5.13 -3.78
CA MET A 146 8.36 -4.38 -3.23
C MET A 146 7.43 -3.83 -4.34
N MET A 147 8.00 -3.38 -5.46
CA MET A 147 7.23 -2.88 -6.60
C MET A 147 6.41 -4.00 -7.26
N TYR A 148 7.01 -5.17 -7.48
CA TYR A 148 6.31 -6.30 -8.08
C TYR A 148 5.24 -6.89 -7.16
N ASP A 149 5.42 -6.80 -5.84
CA ASP A 149 4.40 -7.19 -4.87
C ASP A 149 3.16 -6.30 -4.94
N GLU A 150 3.36 -4.98 -5.07
CA GLU A 150 2.27 -4.05 -5.35
C GLU A 150 1.62 -4.29 -6.70
N TYR A 151 2.41 -4.54 -7.74
CA TYR A 151 1.87 -4.77 -9.07
C TYR A 151 1.00 -6.03 -9.11
N ALA A 152 1.45 -7.13 -8.48
CA ALA A 152 0.66 -8.34 -8.36
C ALA A 152 -0.69 -8.06 -7.66
N THR A 153 -0.66 -7.26 -6.59
CA THR A 153 -1.86 -6.89 -5.86
C THR A 153 -2.81 -6.01 -6.69
N GLN A 154 -2.29 -5.01 -7.39
CA GLN A 154 -3.08 -4.16 -8.28
C GLN A 154 -3.67 -4.94 -9.44
N LEU A 155 -2.92 -5.87 -10.02
CA LEU A 155 -3.41 -6.77 -11.06
C LEU A 155 -4.53 -7.65 -10.52
N THR A 156 -4.40 -8.24 -9.34
CA THR A 156 -5.49 -9.04 -8.76
C THR A 156 -6.75 -8.20 -8.49
N LYS A 157 -6.61 -6.93 -8.07
CA LYS A 157 -7.76 -6.03 -7.87
C LYS A 157 -8.47 -5.65 -9.17
N ASN A 158 -7.74 -5.50 -10.29
CA ASN A 158 -8.27 -4.89 -11.51
C ASN A 158 -8.42 -5.84 -12.70
N ALA A 159 -7.54 -6.84 -12.84
CA ALA A 159 -7.48 -7.70 -14.01
C ALA A 159 -8.63 -8.71 -14.06
N GLY A 160 -9.21 -9.06 -12.91
CA GLY A 160 -10.38 -9.95 -12.85
C GLY A 160 -10.08 -11.34 -13.43
N PHE A 161 -8.96 -11.96 -13.04
CA PHE A 161 -8.62 -13.31 -13.51
C PHE A 161 -9.69 -14.34 -13.13
N GLY A 162 -10.43 -14.09 -12.04
CA GLY A 162 -11.56 -14.91 -11.62
C GLY A 162 -11.13 -16.22 -10.96
N LEU A 163 -9.89 -16.30 -10.46
CA LEU A 163 -9.41 -17.46 -9.71
C LEU A 163 -9.91 -17.40 -8.26
N ALA A 164 -9.94 -16.21 -7.66
CA ALA A 164 -10.55 -15.96 -6.35
C ALA A 164 -12.03 -16.37 -6.35
N ASP A 165 -12.73 -16.05 -7.45
CA ASP A 165 -14.13 -16.46 -7.65
C ASP A 165 -14.27 -17.99 -7.71
N GLN A 166 -13.36 -18.70 -8.41
CA GLN A 166 -13.37 -20.17 -8.45
C GLN A 166 -13.15 -20.80 -7.08
N VAL A 167 -12.14 -20.31 -6.34
CA VAL A 167 -11.79 -20.80 -5.01
C VAL A 167 -12.93 -20.54 -4.04
N TYR A 168 -13.51 -19.34 -4.07
CA TYR A 168 -14.67 -19.00 -3.25
C TYR A 168 -15.84 -19.95 -3.51
N LEU A 169 -16.18 -20.19 -4.77
CA LEU A 169 -17.28 -21.08 -5.14
C LEU A 169 -17.03 -22.53 -4.70
N GLN A 170 -15.79 -23.04 -4.85
CA GLN A 170 -15.45 -24.40 -4.43
C GLN A 170 -15.54 -24.59 -2.92
N LEU A 171 -15.15 -23.59 -2.13
CA LEU A 171 -15.19 -23.66 -0.67
C LEU A 171 -16.59 -23.38 -0.11
N ASN A 172 -17.34 -22.47 -0.73
CA ASN A 172 -18.70 -22.14 -0.31
C ASN A 172 -19.71 -23.25 -0.67
N VAL A 173 -19.50 -23.98 -1.76
CA VAL A 173 -20.37 -25.12 -2.13
C VAL A 173 -20.11 -26.37 -1.27
N GLN A 174 -18.94 -26.47 -0.64
CA GLN A 174 -18.59 -27.60 0.24
C GLN A 174 -19.00 -27.39 1.72
N ALA A 175 -19.46 -26.20 2.09
CA ALA A 175 -19.95 -25.86 3.43
C ALA A 175 -21.47 -26.02 3.52
#